data_AF-A0A7J3P8Q9-F1
#
_entry.id   AF-A0A7J3P8Q9-F1
#
_cell.length_a   1.000
_cell.length_b   1.000
_cell.length_c   1.000
_cell.angle_alpha   90.00
_cell.angle_beta   90.00
_cell.angle_gamma   90.00
#
_symmetry.space_group_name_H-M   'P 1'
#
loop_
_entity.id
_entity.type
_entity.pdbx_description
1 polymer ?
#
loop_
_entity_poly.entity_id
_entity_poly.type
_entity_poly.pdbx_seq_one_letter_code
_entity_poly.pdbx_strand_id
1 'polypeptide(L)'
;MFELFRRGHEDFCLEAVRSFIKIEPILGRTLRGREIPERDYFRLRDLELQRLNLLGQGVDDRILLQCIPKYALRWTDLSPLLEHGRLRLTDLYLIDGWAAISPSGLWDLYSGFVGVKTEEYLEELQEKLSQVRPPQLFVQVGTRISQLVPKERELRIGAVRRGRLRPELFPPCIKKCLDGCSAGVRNFAVSFLLTSFLSYARLSPSGKPDPKISDFVDDMSVLTQEIIPMIHEAAERCQPPLFSDQPHERANIWYHLGFGLTEHPRLEDSGRSKWYRVPNCQKIKIQAPVLCEPDEACSQIKNPLTYYYRKLAEERHAVQGGNTGGA
;
A
#
# COMPACT_ATOMS: atom_id res chain seq x y z
N MET A 1 -18.72 -16.33 8.97
CA MET A 1 -18.78 -15.64 10.28
C MET A 1 -19.89 -14.59 10.30
N PHE A 2 -19.92 -13.57 9.43
CA PHE A 2 -21.09 -12.66 9.33
C PHE A 2 -22.43 -13.41 9.17
N GLU A 3 -22.47 -14.41 8.29
CA GLU A 3 -23.64 -15.27 8.12
C GLU A 3 -23.97 -16.12 9.37
N LEU A 4 -22.97 -16.46 10.19
CA LEU A 4 -23.16 -17.17 11.45
C LEU A 4 -23.77 -16.24 12.51
N PHE A 5 -23.28 -15.00 12.59
CA PHE A 5 -23.90 -13.93 13.39
C PHE A 5 -25.37 -13.73 13.02
N ARG A 6 -25.70 -13.64 11.71
CA ARG A 6 -27.09 -13.53 11.22
C ARG A 6 -27.98 -14.72 11.60
N ARG A 7 -27.39 -15.91 11.73
CA ARG A 7 -28.10 -17.14 12.10
C ARG A 7 -28.24 -17.35 13.62
N GLY A 8 -27.77 -16.39 14.43
CA GLY A 8 -27.89 -16.44 15.88
C GLY A 8 -26.72 -17.15 16.58
N HIS A 9 -25.62 -17.43 15.87
CA HIS A 9 -24.39 -17.98 16.46
C HIS A 9 -23.43 -16.88 16.94
N GLU A 10 -23.97 -15.85 17.59
CA GLU A 10 -23.24 -14.67 18.09
C GLU A 10 -22.11 -15.08 19.06
N ASP A 11 -22.39 -15.99 19.99
CA ASP A 11 -21.44 -16.44 21.03
C ASP A 11 -20.18 -17.09 20.44
N PHE A 12 -20.35 -17.99 19.46
CA PHE A 12 -19.23 -18.64 18.79
C PHE A 12 -18.34 -17.62 18.08
N CYS A 13 -18.96 -16.64 17.42
CA CYS A 13 -18.20 -15.59 16.76
C CYS A 13 -17.50 -14.66 17.75
N LEU A 14 -18.15 -14.32 18.87
CA LEU A 14 -17.55 -13.53 19.93
C LEU A 14 -16.33 -14.20 20.56
N GLU A 15 -16.37 -15.52 20.76
CA GLU A 15 -15.23 -16.27 21.27
C GLU A 15 -14.00 -16.09 20.38
N ALA A 16 -14.17 -16.21 19.06
CA ALA A 16 -13.10 -16.02 18.10
C ALA A 16 -12.59 -14.58 18.01
N VAL A 17 -13.44 -13.57 18.22
CA VAL A 17 -13.01 -12.16 18.21
C VAL A 17 -12.33 -11.77 19.53
N ARG A 18 -12.81 -12.28 20.67
CA ARG A 18 -12.28 -11.98 22.01
C ARG A 18 -10.84 -12.42 22.19
N SER A 19 -10.37 -13.42 21.45
CA SER A 19 -8.95 -13.81 21.47
C SER A 19 -8.02 -12.76 20.82
N PHE A 20 -8.56 -11.79 20.08
CA PHE A 20 -7.79 -10.76 19.38
C PHE A 20 -8.02 -9.36 19.93
N ILE A 21 -9.23 -9.06 20.45
CA ILE A 21 -9.56 -7.71 20.90
C ILE A 21 -10.39 -7.78 22.18
N LYS A 22 -10.10 -6.87 23.10
CA LYS A 22 -10.88 -6.71 24.33
C LYS A 22 -12.20 -6.00 24.01
N ILE A 23 -13.30 -6.69 24.33
CA ILE A 23 -14.66 -6.22 24.06
C ILE A 23 -15.43 -6.11 25.38
N GLU A 24 -16.17 -5.02 25.55
CA GLU A 24 -17.14 -4.85 26.64
C GLU A 24 -18.57 -4.78 26.08
N PRO A 25 -19.56 -5.42 26.73
CA PRO A 25 -20.95 -5.32 26.29
C PRO A 25 -21.53 -3.94 26.62
N ILE A 26 -22.37 -3.42 25.72
CA ILE A 26 -23.24 -2.26 25.96
C ILE A 26 -24.58 -2.81 26.45
N LEU A 27 -25.02 -2.39 27.64
CA LEU A 27 -26.27 -2.85 28.24
C LEU A 27 -27.38 -1.87 27.87
N GLY A 28 -28.20 -2.23 26.89
CA GLY A 28 -29.21 -1.34 26.31
C GLY A 28 -28.53 -0.16 25.61
N ARG A 29 -28.58 1.02 26.24
CA ARG A 29 -27.89 2.25 25.79
C ARG A 29 -26.78 2.67 26.75
N THR A 30 -26.44 1.87 27.76
CA THR A 30 -25.49 2.27 28.80
C THR A 30 -24.15 1.56 28.61
N LEU A 31 -23.08 2.36 28.59
CA LEU A 31 -21.70 1.91 28.58
C LEU A 31 -20.97 2.50 29.80
N ARG A 32 -20.53 1.64 30.73
CA ARG A 32 -19.78 2.03 31.95
C ARG A 32 -20.42 3.19 32.73
N GLY A 33 -21.75 3.22 32.82
CA GLY A 33 -22.51 4.25 33.54
C GLY A 33 -22.80 5.53 32.75
N ARG A 34 -22.37 5.62 31.49
CA ARG A 34 -22.76 6.68 30.55
C ARG A 34 -23.84 6.18 29.61
N GLU A 35 -24.86 7.00 29.39
CA GLU A 35 -25.93 6.69 28.45
C GLU A 35 -25.61 7.23 27.06
N ILE A 36 -25.77 6.41 26.03
CA ILE A 36 -25.77 6.81 24.62
C ILE A 36 -27.10 7.53 24.37
N PRO A 37 -27.07 8.81 23.96
CA PRO A 37 -28.28 9.53 23.61
C PRO A 37 -29.11 8.74 22.60
N GLU A 38 -30.42 8.63 22.83
CA GLU A 38 -31.32 7.83 22.00
C GLU A 38 -31.22 8.19 20.50
N ARG A 39 -31.11 9.49 20.20
CA ARG A 39 -30.89 10.00 18.85
C ARG A 39 -29.63 9.41 18.20
N ASP A 40 -28.53 9.35 18.95
CA ASP A 40 -27.25 8.85 18.44
C ASP A 40 -27.29 7.33 18.30
N TYR A 41 -27.93 6.64 19.25
CA TYR A 41 -28.10 5.19 19.21
C TYR A 41 -28.81 4.73 17.93
N PHE A 42 -29.93 5.38 17.56
CA PHE A 42 -30.63 5.07 16.32
C PHE A 42 -29.88 5.55 15.08
N ARG A 43 -29.16 6.67 15.17
CA ARG A 43 -28.32 7.13 14.07
C ARG A 43 -27.19 6.14 13.75
N LEU A 44 -26.58 5.53 14.76
CA LEU A 44 -25.55 4.50 14.57
C LEU A 44 -26.12 3.27 13.86
N ARG A 45 -27.32 2.81 14.26
CA ARG A 45 -28.04 1.75 13.56
C ARG A 45 -28.28 2.12 12.09
N ASP A 46 -28.76 3.33 11.83
CA ASP A 46 -29.12 3.76 10.48
C ASP A 46 -27.89 3.92 9.57
N LEU A 47 -26.77 4.41 10.12
CA LEU A 47 -25.48 4.44 9.42
C LEU A 47 -25.02 3.03 9.04
N GLU A 48 -25.20 2.07 9.94
CA GLU A 48 -24.81 0.68 9.69
C GLU A 48 -25.71 0.00 8.65
N LEU A 49 -27.02 0.26 8.70
CA LEU A 49 -27.96 -0.17 7.67
C LEU A 49 -27.64 0.44 6.30
N GLN A 50 -27.26 1.73 6.28
CA GLN A 50 -26.83 2.40 5.06
C GLN A 50 -25.57 1.77 4.49
N ARG A 51 -24.58 1.48 5.34
CA ARG A 51 -23.32 0.80 4.95
C ARG A 51 -23.57 -0.56 4.31
N LEU A 52 -24.55 -1.31 4.81
CA LEU A 52 -24.97 -2.60 4.27
C LEU A 52 -25.91 -2.49 3.06
N ASN A 53 -26.27 -1.28 2.62
CA ASN A 53 -27.27 -1.01 1.57
C ASN A 53 -28.67 -1.58 1.88
N LEU A 54 -29.07 -1.54 3.16
CA LEU A 54 -30.35 -2.06 3.65
C LEU A 54 -31.29 -0.96 4.18
N LEU A 55 -30.84 0.30 4.22
CA LEU A 55 -31.66 1.41 4.71
C LEU A 55 -32.89 1.63 3.81
N GLY A 56 -34.08 1.71 4.42
CA GLY A 56 -35.35 1.88 3.69
C GLY A 56 -35.92 0.61 3.06
N GLN A 57 -35.27 -0.55 3.25
CA GLN A 57 -35.81 -1.84 2.85
C GLN A 57 -36.61 -2.45 4.01
N GLY A 58 -37.51 -3.40 3.72
CA GLY A 58 -38.11 -4.24 4.77
C GLY A 58 -37.05 -5.18 5.34
N VAL A 59 -36.37 -4.75 6.39
CA VAL A 59 -35.27 -5.50 7.01
C VAL A 59 -35.81 -6.41 8.10
N ASP A 60 -35.42 -7.69 8.05
CA ASP A 60 -35.72 -8.69 9.08
C ASP A 60 -35.15 -8.27 10.45
N ASP A 61 -35.92 -8.47 11.52
CA ASP A 61 -35.55 -8.10 12.90
C ASP A 61 -34.18 -8.68 13.32
N ARG A 62 -33.83 -9.88 12.83
CA ARG A 62 -32.53 -10.51 13.11
C ARG A 62 -31.38 -9.71 12.53
N ILE A 63 -31.57 -9.08 11.38
CA ILE A 63 -30.56 -8.21 10.75
C ILE A 63 -30.51 -6.86 11.47
N LEU A 64 -31.65 -6.30 11.85
CA LEU A 64 -31.71 -5.06 12.63
C LEU A 64 -30.90 -5.17 13.92
N LEU A 65 -30.99 -6.30 14.63
CA LEU A 65 -30.21 -6.57 15.84
C LEU A 65 -28.68 -6.60 15.60
N GLN A 66 -28.23 -6.86 14.36
CA GLN A 66 -26.80 -6.84 14.00
C GLN A 66 -26.28 -5.43 13.70
N CYS A 67 -27.16 -4.47 13.44
CA CYS A 67 -26.81 -3.08 13.14
C CYS A 67 -26.84 -2.19 14.39
N ILE A 68 -27.46 -2.66 15.46
CA ILE A 68 -27.55 -1.92 16.72
C ILE A 68 -26.23 -2.04 17.50
N PRO A 69 -25.68 -0.93 18.06
CA PRO A 69 -24.51 -0.99 18.92
C PRO A 69 -24.74 -1.90 20.13
N LYS A 70 -23.92 -2.95 20.25
CA LYS A 70 -23.97 -3.92 21.37
C LYS A 70 -22.64 -4.05 22.10
N TYR A 71 -21.55 -3.56 21.50
CA TYR A 71 -20.22 -3.77 22.01
C TYR A 71 -19.44 -2.48 22.05
N ALA A 72 -18.46 -2.41 22.95
CA ALA A 72 -17.54 -1.32 23.06
C ALA A 72 -16.11 -1.84 23.08
N LEU A 73 -15.22 -1.14 22.39
CA LEU A 73 -13.79 -1.43 22.34
C LEU A 73 -13.01 -0.16 22.63
N ARG A 74 -11.82 -0.26 23.24
CA ARG A 74 -10.98 0.93 23.40
C ARG A 74 -10.51 1.37 22.02
N TRP A 75 -10.60 2.66 21.73
CA TRP A 75 -10.17 3.16 20.41
C TRP A 75 -8.68 2.88 20.16
N THR A 76 -7.86 2.82 21.21
CA THR A 76 -6.43 2.49 21.14
C THR A 76 -6.18 1.08 20.63
N ASP A 77 -7.08 0.13 20.94
CA ASP A 77 -6.94 -1.26 20.51
C ASP A 77 -7.16 -1.38 18.99
N LEU A 78 -7.72 -0.34 18.36
CA LEU A 78 -7.93 -0.21 16.93
C LEU A 78 -6.75 0.44 16.19
N SER A 79 -5.65 0.76 16.89
CA SER A 79 -4.49 1.42 16.27
C SER A 79 -3.94 0.70 15.03
N PRO A 80 -3.85 -0.66 14.97
CA PRO A 80 -3.34 -1.32 13.78
C PRO A 80 -4.21 -1.05 12.54
N LEU A 81 -5.53 -0.92 12.72
CA LEU A 81 -6.44 -0.60 11.63
C LEU A 81 -6.33 0.85 11.18
N LEU A 82 -6.12 1.77 12.14
CA LEU A 82 -5.91 3.19 11.88
C LEU A 82 -4.59 3.42 11.12
N GLU A 83 -3.51 2.76 11.55
CA GLU A 83 -2.18 2.85 10.93
C GLU A 83 -2.16 2.28 9.50
N HIS A 84 -2.88 1.18 9.27
CA HIS A 84 -3.03 0.58 7.93
C HIS A 84 -4.08 1.28 7.05
N GLY A 85 -4.73 2.35 7.55
CA GLY A 85 -5.75 3.11 6.81
C GLY A 85 -7.03 2.34 6.54
N ARG A 86 -7.29 1.24 7.26
CA ARG A 86 -8.49 0.41 7.12
C ARG A 86 -9.68 0.93 7.94
N LEU A 87 -9.42 1.89 8.81
CA LEU A 87 -10.38 2.56 9.67
C LEU A 87 -9.93 4.02 9.84
N ARG A 88 -10.87 4.97 9.98
CA ARG A 88 -10.55 6.33 10.40
C ARG A 88 -11.18 6.60 11.75
N LEU A 89 -10.52 7.42 12.57
CA LEU A 89 -11.05 7.79 13.89
C LEU A 89 -12.40 8.51 13.79
N THR A 90 -12.60 9.29 12.71
CA THR A 90 -13.86 9.99 12.41
C THR A 90 -15.03 9.06 12.08
N ASP A 91 -14.76 7.79 11.79
CA ASP A 91 -15.79 6.79 11.51
C ASP A 91 -16.30 6.14 12.81
N LEU A 92 -15.69 6.45 13.96
CA LEU A 92 -16.02 5.88 15.26
C LEU A 92 -16.87 6.83 16.11
N TYR A 93 -17.88 6.27 16.77
CA TYR A 93 -18.60 6.97 17.84
C TYR A 93 -17.92 6.69 19.17
N LEU A 94 -17.27 7.71 19.74
CA LEU A 94 -16.45 7.59 20.94
C LEU A 94 -17.16 8.11 22.19
N ILE A 95 -17.08 7.35 23.27
CA ILE A 95 -17.60 7.70 24.60
C ILE A 95 -16.51 7.40 25.61
N ASP A 96 -15.94 8.43 26.24
CA ASP A 96 -14.90 8.29 27.27
C ASP A 96 -13.74 7.33 26.86
N GLY A 97 -13.33 7.39 25.59
CA GLY A 97 -12.26 6.56 25.02
C GLY A 97 -12.69 5.17 24.52
N TRP A 98 -13.99 4.88 24.46
CA TRP A 98 -14.54 3.64 23.94
C TRP A 98 -15.34 3.88 22.66
N ALA A 99 -15.06 3.09 21.63
CA ALA A 99 -15.82 3.07 20.39
C ALA A 99 -17.03 2.15 20.56
N ALA A 100 -18.24 2.68 20.33
CA ALA A 100 -19.47 1.91 20.29
C ALA A 100 -19.62 1.23 18.92
N ILE A 101 -19.79 -0.09 18.92
CA ILE A 101 -19.73 -0.94 17.73
C ILE A 101 -20.91 -1.92 17.71
N SER A 102 -21.50 -2.09 16.54
CA SER A 102 -22.53 -3.09 16.27
C SER A 102 -21.91 -4.48 16.04
N PRO A 103 -22.67 -5.58 16.19
CA PRO A 103 -22.17 -6.91 15.84
C PRO A 103 -21.63 -7.03 14.42
N SER A 104 -22.29 -6.40 13.44
CA SER A 104 -21.81 -6.32 12.06
C SER A 104 -20.49 -5.55 11.94
N GLY A 105 -20.39 -4.38 12.57
CA GLY A 105 -19.15 -3.61 12.62
C GLY A 105 -18.01 -4.36 13.32
N LEU A 106 -18.31 -5.16 14.35
CA LEU A 106 -17.30 -5.97 15.04
C LEU A 106 -16.67 -7.02 14.12
N TRP A 107 -17.48 -7.66 13.27
CA TRP A 107 -16.96 -8.61 12.27
C TRP A 107 -16.04 -7.90 11.26
N ASP A 108 -16.40 -6.71 10.82
CA ASP A 108 -15.57 -5.96 9.87
C ASP A 108 -14.25 -5.54 10.49
N LEU A 109 -14.26 -5.06 11.74
CA LEU A 109 -13.03 -4.79 12.49
C LEU A 109 -12.16 -6.06 12.57
N TYR A 110 -12.74 -7.19 12.97
CA TYR A 110 -12.02 -8.46 13.05
C TYR A 110 -11.41 -8.88 11.70
N SER A 111 -12.17 -8.80 10.62
CA SER A 111 -11.67 -9.07 9.27
C SER A 111 -10.54 -8.12 8.87
N GLY A 112 -10.62 -6.87 9.33
CA GLY A 112 -9.56 -5.87 9.22
C GLY A 112 -8.28 -6.33 9.90
N PHE A 113 -8.37 -6.79 11.15
CA PHE A 113 -7.22 -7.26 11.94
C PHE A 113 -6.57 -8.49 11.31
N VAL A 114 -7.36 -9.47 10.89
CA VAL A 114 -6.86 -10.65 10.16
C VAL A 114 -6.12 -10.20 8.90
N GLY A 115 -6.68 -9.24 8.17
CA GLY A 115 -6.03 -8.69 6.98
C GLY A 115 -4.71 -7.98 7.28
N VAL A 116 -4.64 -7.15 8.33
CA VAL A 116 -3.39 -6.50 8.76
C VAL A 116 -2.34 -7.54 9.14
N LYS A 117 -2.70 -8.53 9.97
CA LYS A 117 -1.79 -9.60 10.38
C LYS A 117 -1.31 -10.44 9.20
N THR A 118 -2.18 -10.65 8.21
CA THR A 118 -1.82 -11.34 6.98
C THR A 118 -0.84 -10.51 6.14
N GLU A 119 -1.07 -9.20 6.00
CA GLU A 119 -0.14 -8.28 5.32
C GLU A 119 1.24 -8.28 5.99
N GLU A 120 1.30 -8.07 7.31
CA GLU A 120 2.54 -8.10 8.09
C GLU A 120 3.31 -9.41 7.91
N TYR A 121 2.60 -10.54 8.02
CA TYR A 121 3.19 -11.87 7.83
C TYR A 121 3.76 -12.06 6.41
N LEU A 122 3.04 -11.61 5.38
CA LEU A 122 3.50 -11.71 4.00
C LEU A 122 4.74 -10.85 3.75
N GLU A 123 4.80 -9.66 4.34
CA GLU A 123 5.98 -8.78 4.26
C GLU A 123 7.21 -9.44 4.89
N GLU A 124 7.07 -9.99 6.10
CA GLU A 124 8.16 -10.73 6.77
C GLU A 124 8.61 -11.97 5.97
N LEU A 125 7.64 -12.74 5.46
CA LEU A 125 7.92 -13.92 4.66
C LEU A 125 8.64 -13.54 3.37
N GLN A 126 8.21 -12.46 2.71
CA GLN A 126 8.84 -11.95 1.51
C GLN A 126 10.27 -11.51 1.79
N GLU A 127 10.54 -10.85 2.92
CA GLU A 127 11.90 -10.46 3.31
C GLU A 127 12.80 -11.69 3.47
N LYS A 128 12.34 -12.71 4.22
CA LYS A 128 13.06 -13.98 4.42
C LYS A 128 13.33 -14.71 3.10
N LEU A 129 12.32 -14.81 2.24
CA LEU A 129 12.44 -15.41 0.90
C LEU A 129 13.22 -14.56 -0.10
N SER A 130 13.49 -13.29 0.22
CA SER A 130 14.33 -12.44 -0.64
C SER A 130 15.82 -12.70 -0.45
N GLN A 131 16.19 -13.38 0.64
CA GLN A 131 17.55 -13.75 1.03
C GLN A 131 17.87 -15.21 0.68
N VAL A 132 16.86 -16.04 0.46
CA VAL A 132 17.00 -17.49 0.19
C VAL A 132 16.10 -17.86 -0.98
N ARG A 133 16.57 -18.73 -1.87
CA ARG A 133 15.73 -19.23 -2.98
C ARG A 133 14.48 -19.92 -2.41
N PRO A 134 13.26 -19.52 -2.80
CA PRO A 134 12.03 -20.09 -2.24
C PRO A 134 11.93 -21.60 -2.56
N PRO A 135 11.38 -22.41 -1.63
CA PRO A 135 11.11 -23.82 -1.88
C PRO A 135 10.31 -24.05 -3.17
N GLN A 136 10.69 -25.10 -3.92
CA GLN A 136 10.09 -25.40 -5.22
C GLN A 136 8.57 -25.60 -5.15
N LEU A 137 8.08 -26.16 -4.05
CA LEU A 137 6.65 -26.36 -3.81
C LEU A 137 5.88 -25.02 -3.84
N PHE A 138 6.40 -23.97 -3.21
CA PHE A 138 5.75 -22.65 -3.21
C PHE A 138 5.72 -22.03 -4.61
N VAL A 139 6.79 -22.20 -5.38
CA VAL A 139 6.84 -21.73 -6.78
C VAL A 139 5.80 -22.45 -7.64
N GLN A 140 5.69 -23.77 -7.48
CA GLN A 140 4.70 -24.58 -8.20
C GLN A 140 3.27 -24.22 -7.82
N VAL A 141 2.98 -24.10 -6.52
CA VAL A 141 1.66 -23.69 -6.01
C VAL A 141 1.32 -22.30 -6.51
N GLY A 142 2.23 -21.33 -6.39
CA GLY A 142 2.02 -19.96 -6.88
C GLY A 142 1.75 -19.90 -8.38
N THR A 143 2.49 -20.68 -9.17
CA THR A 143 2.29 -20.79 -10.63
C THR A 143 0.94 -21.42 -10.94
N ARG A 144 0.55 -22.47 -10.22
CA ARG A 144 -0.74 -23.13 -10.43
C ARG A 144 -1.91 -22.22 -10.06
N ILE A 145 -1.81 -21.50 -8.94
CA ILE A 145 -2.81 -20.49 -8.56
C ILE A 145 -2.90 -19.42 -9.65
N SER A 146 -1.77 -18.88 -10.11
CA SER A 146 -1.76 -17.85 -11.17
C SER A 146 -2.38 -18.32 -12.49
N GLN A 147 -2.31 -19.62 -12.81
CA GLN A 147 -2.97 -20.21 -13.98
C GLN A 147 -4.48 -20.39 -13.80
N LEU A 148 -4.94 -20.62 -12.57
CA LEU A 148 -6.34 -20.92 -12.25
C LEU A 148 -7.16 -19.67 -11.92
N VAL A 149 -6.52 -18.63 -11.37
CA VAL A 149 -7.16 -17.35 -11.13
C VAL A 149 -7.49 -16.74 -12.50
N PRO A 150 -8.78 -16.44 -12.79
CA PRO A 150 -9.15 -15.76 -14.02
C PRO A 150 -8.30 -14.50 -14.15
N LYS A 151 -7.75 -14.23 -15.33
CA LYS A 151 -6.90 -13.05 -15.58
C LYS A 151 -7.65 -11.71 -15.45
N GLU A 152 -8.81 -11.67 -14.82
CA GLU A 152 -9.70 -10.52 -14.84
C GLU A 152 -9.79 -9.79 -13.50
N ARG A 153 -9.47 -8.51 -13.60
CA ARG A 153 -9.39 -7.47 -12.57
C ARG A 153 -8.23 -7.60 -11.58
N GLU A 154 -7.01 -7.74 -12.09
CA GLU A 154 -6.00 -6.76 -11.64
C GLU A 154 -6.69 -5.39 -11.73
N LEU A 155 -6.63 -4.56 -10.68
CA LEU A 155 -6.93 -3.13 -10.83
C LEU A 155 -6.45 -2.72 -12.21
N ARG A 156 -7.30 -2.05 -13.02
CA ARG A 156 -6.99 -1.58 -14.38
C ARG A 156 -5.84 -0.55 -14.39
N ILE A 157 -4.77 -0.77 -13.63
CA ILE A 157 -3.40 -0.47 -14.00
C ILE A 157 -3.01 -1.46 -15.11
N GLY A 158 -3.78 -1.47 -16.20
CA GLY A 158 -3.58 -2.41 -17.30
C GLY A 158 -2.17 -2.29 -17.80
N ALA A 159 -1.50 -3.44 -18.01
CA ALA A 159 -0.21 -3.62 -18.67
C ALA A 159 0.41 -2.27 -19.05
N VAL A 160 1.06 -1.61 -18.09
CA VAL A 160 1.56 -0.25 -18.31
C VAL A 160 2.64 -0.39 -19.36
N ARG A 161 2.28 -0.07 -20.61
CA ARG A 161 3.22 -0.11 -21.73
C ARG A 161 4.47 0.65 -21.34
N ARG A 162 5.62 0.03 -21.57
CA ARG A 162 6.94 0.69 -21.59
C ARG A 162 6.78 2.04 -22.29
N GLY A 163 7.08 3.11 -21.57
CA GLY A 163 6.90 4.47 -22.06
C GLY A 163 7.90 5.38 -21.36
N ARG A 164 8.17 6.54 -21.95
CA ARG A 164 9.07 7.54 -21.33
C ARG A 164 8.55 7.93 -19.95
N LEU A 165 9.49 8.21 -19.06
CA LEU A 165 9.18 8.71 -17.73
C LEU A 165 8.46 10.07 -17.83
N ARG A 166 7.55 10.31 -16.89
CA ARG A 166 6.70 11.50 -16.81
C ARG A 166 6.83 12.14 -15.42
N PRO A 167 7.86 12.96 -15.20
CA PRO A 167 8.19 13.52 -13.89
C PRO A 167 7.04 14.29 -13.21
N GLU A 168 6.18 14.91 -14.01
CA GLU A 168 5.00 15.65 -13.57
C GLU A 168 4.00 14.76 -12.78
N LEU A 169 3.99 13.46 -13.06
CA LEU A 169 3.11 12.48 -12.41
C LEU A 169 3.79 11.72 -11.26
N PHE A 170 5.04 12.05 -10.92
CA PHE A 170 5.75 11.37 -9.85
C PHE A 170 5.15 11.68 -8.47
N PRO A 171 5.22 10.72 -7.53
CA PRO A 171 4.78 10.94 -6.16
C PRO A 171 5.63 12.03 -5.47
N PRO A 172 5.08 12.69 -4.42
CA PRO A 172 5.78 13.75 -3.70
C PRO A 172 7.19 13.37 -3.22
N CYS A 173 7.37 12.15 -2.71
CA CYS A 173 8.67 11.69 -2.22
C CYS A 173 9.74 11.60 -3.32
N ILE A 174 9.37 11.24 -4.54
CA ILE A 174 10.29 11.17 -5.67
C ILE A 174 10.59 12.56 -6.22
N LYS A 175 9.59 13.46 -6.27
CA LYS A 175 9.81 14.85 -6.65
C LYS A 175 10.82 15.53 -5.72
N LYS A 176 10.65 15.35 -4.41
CA LYS A 176 11.63 15.82 -3.42
C LYS A 176 13.03 15.23 -3.60
N CYS A 177 13.14 13.93 -3.94
CA CYS A 177 14.46 13.37 -4.28
C CYS A 177 15.09 14.09 -5.48
N LEU A 178 14.30 14.39 -6.52
CA LEU A 178 14.78 15.08 -7.72
C LEU A 178 15.20 16.53 -7.44
N ASP A 179 14.60 17.19 -6.45
CA ASP A 179 14.93 18.56 -6.04
C ASP A 179 16.25 18.63 -5.24
N GLY A 180 16.78 17.49 -4.80
CA GLY A 180 17.99 17.39 -3.99
C GLY A 180 17.70 17.15 -2.51
N CYS A 181 18.69 16.59 -1.81
CA CYS A 181 18.56 16.13 -0.43
C CYS A 181 19.78 16.56 0.40
N SER A 182 19.59 16.72 1.72
CA SER A 182 20.68 17.00 2.65
C SER A 182 21.48 15.73 3.00
N ALA A 183 22.69 15.92 3.53
CA ALA A 183 23.67 14.87 3.81
C ALA A 183 23.12 13.63 4.55
N GLY A 184 22.16 13.82 5.46
CA GLY A 184 21.62 12.73 6.29
C GLY A 184 20.71 11.73 5.56
N VAL A 185 20.14 12.11 4.41
CA VAL A 185 19.15 11.26 3.70
C VAL A 185 19.49 11.01 2.23
N ARG A 186 20.40 11.80 1.63
CA ARG A 186 20.70 11.76 0.19
C ARG A 186 21.13 10.37 -0.35
N ASN A 187 21.85 9.55 0.41
CA ASN A 187 22.25 8.21 -0.06
C ASN A 187 21.03 7.30 -0.22
N PHE A 188 20.17 7.26 0.80
CA PHE A 188 18.91 6.51 0.71
C PHE A 188 18.02 7.09 -0.41
N ALA A 189 17.89 8.41 -0.45
CA ALA A 189 17.01 9.13 -1.37
C ALA A 189 17.39 8.92 -2.84
N VAL A 190 18.67 9.08 -3.18
CA VAL A 190 19.19 9.06 -4.55
C VAL A 190 19.60 7.64 -4.95
N SER A 191 20.54 7.05 -4.20
CA SER A 191 21.16 5.78 -4.60
C SER A 191 20.22 4.61 -4.51
N PHE A 192 19.30 4.62 -3.53
CA PHE A 192 18.36 3.51 -3.36
C PHE A 192 16.94 3.83 -3.87
N LEU A 193 16.26 4.83 -3.29
CA LEU A 193 14.85 5.13 -3.59
C LEU A 193 14.66 5.60 -5.04
N LEU A 194 15.32 6.69 -5.44
CA LEU A 194 15.16 7.28 -6.78
C LEU A 194 15.63 6.30 -7.87
N THR A 195 16.80 5.70 -7.69
CA THR A 195 17.37 4.73 -8.63
C THR A 195 16.43 3.53 -8.87
N SER A 196 15.93 2.93 -7.79
CA SER A 196 15.00 1.81 -7.90
C SER A 196 13.68 2.26 -8.54
N PHE A 197 13.16 3.43 -8.16
CA PHE A 197 11.90 3.95 -8.68
C PHE A 197 11.96 4.21 -10.19
N LEU A 198 12.96 4.95 -10.66
CA LEU A 198 13.07 5.31 -12.08
C LEU A 198 13.20 4.07 -12.96
N SER A 199 14.02 3.09 -12.53
CA SER A 199 14.17 1.84 -13.28
C SER A 199 12.89 1.02 -13.35
N TYR A 200 12.18 0.84 -12.23
CA TYR A 200 10.90 0.10 -12.22
C TYR A 200 9.79 0.84 -12.93
N ALA A 201 9.70 2.17 -12.78
CA ALA A 201 8.70 3.00 -13.44
C ALA A 201 8.88 2.99 -14.97
N ARG A 202 10.13 2.97 -15.45
CA ARG A 202 10.45 2.98 -16.88
C ARG A 202 10.35 1.62 -17.56
N LEU A 203 10.77 0.55 -16.88
CA LEU A 203 10.89 -0.78 -17.46
C LEU A 203 9.70 -1.69 -17.15
N SER A 204 8.97 -1.42 -16.05
CA SER A 204 7.81 -2.19 -15.58
C SER A 204 8.05 -3.72 -15.61
N PRO A 205 9.04 -4.22 -14.84
CA PRO A 205 9.40 -5.63 -14.90
C PRO A 205 8.23 -6.50 -14.43
N SER A 206 7.72 -7.33 -15.34
CA SER A 206 6.61 -8.24 -15.09
C SER A 206 6.86 -9.60 -15.75
N GLY A 207 6.27 -10.66 -15.20
CA GLY A 207 6.25 -11.99 -15.81
C GLY A 207 7.52 -12.84 -15.69
N LYS A 208 8.56 -12.41 -14.96
CA LYS A 208 9.78 -13.20 -14.73
C LYS A 208 10.13 -13.34 -13.23
N PRO A 209 10.46 -14.55 -12.74
CA PRO A 209 11.05 -14.73 -11.43
C PRO A 209 12.49 -14.21 -11.45
N ASP A 210 12.83 -13.28 -10.55
CA ASP A 210 14.14 -12.60 -10.47
C ASP A 210 14.54 -11.83 -11.76
N PRO A 211 13.80 -10.75 -12.10
CA PRO A 211 14.03 -10.00 -13.33
C PRO A 211 15.41 -9.32 -13.34
N LYS A 212 16.07 -9.35 -14.50
CA LYS A 212 17.28 -8.55 -14.79
C LYS A 212 16.93 -7.43 -15.76
N ILE A 213 17.67 -6.33 -15.75
CA ILE A 213 17.38 -5.22 -16.68
C ILE A 213 17.56 -5.66 -18.13
N SER A 214 18.55 -6.51 -18.43
CA SER A 214 18.76 -7.08 -19.77
C SER A 214 17.60 -7.96 -20.28
N ASP A 215 16.64 -8.34 -19.43
CA ASP A 215 15.41 -9.00 -19.87
C ASP A 215 14.42 -8.04 -20.55
N PHE A 216 14.60 -6.72 -20.37
CA PHE A 216 13.62 -5.70 -20.76
C PHE A 216 14.16 -4.62 -21.69
N VAL A 217 15.47 -4.61 -21.97
CA VAL A 217 16.13 -3.64 -22.86
C VAL A 217 17.10 -4.37 -23.80
N ASP A 218 17.23 -3.86 -25.03
CA ASP A 218 18.14 -4.42 -26.04
C ASP A 218 19.56 -3.82 -25.95
N ASP A 219 19.67 -2.61 -25.39
CA ASP A 219 20.93 -1.89 -25.21
C ASP A 219 20.88 -1.01 -23.93
N MET A 220 21.96 -0.26 -23.67
CA MET A 220 22.09 0.58 -22.48
C MET A 220 21.39 1.95 -22.59
N SER A 221 20.79 2.32 -23.74
CA SER A 221 20.28 3.67 -24.02
C SER A 221 19.23 4.14 -23.00
N VAL A 222 18.29 3.28 -22.63
CA VAL A 222 17.26 3.61 -21.63
C VAL A 222 17.90 3.99 -20.29
N LEU A 223 19.00 3.32 -19.92
CA LEU A 223 19.72 3.62 -18.69
C LEU A 223 20.53 4.90 -18.84
N THR A 224 21.37 4.99 -19.87
CA THR A 224 22.36 6.06 -20.02
C THR A 224 21.78 7.39 -20.49
N GLN A 225 20.65 7.37 -21.21
CA GLN A 225 20.02 8.57 -21.77
C GLN A 225 18.76 9.01 -21.03
N GLU A 226 18.05 8.11 -20.34
CA GLU A 226 16.82 8.46 -19.63
C GLU A 226 16.97 8.41 -18.11
N ILE A 227 17.46 7.29 -17.55
CA ILE A 227 17.44 7.07 -16.08
C ILE A 227 18.63 7.73 -15.37
N ILE A 228 19.86 7.44 -15.80
CA ILE A 228 21.09 7.90 -15.14
C ILE A 228 21.21 9.44 -15.12
N PRO A 229 20.88 10.18 -16.19
CA PRO A 229 20.93 11.64 -16.16
C PRO A 229 20.04 12.23 -15.04
N MET A 230 18.82 11.71 -14.85
CA MET A 230 17.93 12.16 -13.78
C MET A 230 18.52 11.92 -12.38
N ILE A 231 19.21 10.79 -12.19
CA ILE A 231 19.87 10.45 -10.92
C ILE A 231 21.06 11.40 -10.68
N HIS A 232 21.87 11.64 -11.71
CA HIS A 232 23.02 12.54 -11.62
C HIS A 232 22.61 13.99 -11.33
N GLU A 233 21.56 14.49 -11.98
CA GLU A 233 21.03 15.82 -11.70
C GLU A 233 20.52 15.94 -10.25
N ALA A 234 19.81 14.93 -9.75
CA ALA A 234 19.35 14.91 -8.36
C ALA A 234 20.53 14.87 -7.37
N ALA A 235 21.56 14.07 -7.68
CA ALA A 235 22.78 13.97 -6.89
C ALA A 235 23.54 15.30 -6.82
N GLU A 236 23.56 16.07 -7.92
CA GLU A 236 24.22 17.38 -7.97
C GLU A 236 23.45 18.44 -7.17
N ARG A 237 22.11 18.36 -7.15
CA ARG A 237 21.25 19.25 -6.35
C ARG A 237 21.32 18.99 -4.85
N CYS A 238 21.88 17.85 -4.42
CA CYS A 238 22.07 17.55 -3.01
C CYS A 238 23.00 18.56 -2.32
N GLN A 239 22.85 18.68 -0.99
CA GLN A 239 23.70 19.54 -0.16
C GLN A 239 24.39 18.73 0.95
N PRO A 240 25.73 18.50 0.84
CA PRO A 240 26.57 18.76 -0.33
C PRO A 240 26.22 17.85 -1.54
N PRO A 241 26.72 18.14 -2.76
CA PRO A 241 26.51 17.27 -3.92
C PRO A 241 26.99 15.84 -3.64
N LEU A 242 26.15 14.85 -3.92
CA LEU A 242 26.34 13.48 -3.43
C LEU A 242 27.63 12.86 -3.96
N PHE A 243 27.87 12.92 -5.28
CA PHE A 243 29.03 12.24 -5.87
C PHE A 243 30.35 13.00 -5.67
N SER A 244 30.27 14.30 -5.38
CA SER A 244 31.46 15.08 -5.01
C SER A 244 31.90 14.74 -3.60
N ASP A 245 30.94 14.58 -2.68
CA ASP A 245 31.22 14.22 -1.29
C ASP A 245 31.49 12.72 -1.11
N GLN A 246 30.80 11.88 -1.88
CA GLN A 246 30.87 10.41 -1.81
C GLN A 246 30.96 9.79 -3.22
N PRO A 247 32.15 9.83 -3.85
CA PRO A 247 32.33 9.36 -5.23
C PRO A 247 31.92 7.91 -5.49
N HIS A 248 32.11 7.03 -4.50
CA HIS A 248 31.75 5.61 -4.59
C HIS A 248 30.25 5.35 -4.81
N GLU A 249 29.38 6.31 -4.46
CA GLU A 249 27.94 6.19 -4.69
C GLU A 249 27.60 6.10 -6.18
N ARG A 250 28.48 6.58 -7.09
CA ARG A 250 28.31 6.40 -8.55
C ARG A 250 28.26 4.93 -8.94
N ALA A 251 29.16 4.12 -8.39
CA ALA A 251 29.16 2.68 -8.62
C ALA A 251 27.98 1.99 -7.90
N ASN A 252 27.51 2.56 -6.79
CA ASN A 252 26.38 2.04 -6.03
C ASN A 252 25.05 2.19 -6.81
N ILE A 253 24.90 3.22 -7.66
CA ILE A 253 23.76 3.33 -8.59
C ILE A 253 23.65 2.08 -9.45
N TRP A 254 24.76 1.67 -10.06
CA TRP A 254 24.82 0.48 -10.92
C TRP A 254 24.61 -0.82 -10.14
N TYR A 255 25.11 -0.87 -8.91
CA TYR A 255 24.86 -1.99 -8.00
C TYR A 255 23.35 -2.16 -7.74
N HIS A 256 22.63 -1.06 -7.45
CA HIS A 256 21.18 -1.11 -7.25
C HIS A 256 20.39 -1.44 -8.52
N LEU A 257 20.92 -1.12 -9.69
CA LEU A 257 20.36 -1.50 -11.00
C LEU A 257 20.70 -2.95 -11.41
N GLY A 258 21.48 -3.68 -10.62
CA GLY A 258 21.78 -5.09 -10.85
C GLY A 258 23.05 -5.35 -11.69
N PHE A 259 23.89 -4.35 -11.93
CA PHE A 259 25.11 -4.48 -12.76
C PHE A 259 26.38 -4.80 -11.97
N GLY A 260 26.27 -4.96 -10.65
CA GLY A 260 27.41 -5.02 -9.75
C GLY A 260 28.01 -3.64 -9.47
N LEU A 261 29.05 -3.61 -8.65
CA LEU A 261 29.77 -2.38 -8.30
C LEU A 261 30.74 -2.02 -9.45
N THR A 262 30.32 -1.12 -10.34
CA THR A 262 31.09 -0.72 -11.53
C THR A 262 30.81 0.74 -11.91
N GLU A 263 31.77 1.41 -12.53
CA GLU A 263 31.59 2.75 -13.13
C GLU A 263 31.33 2.70 -14.64
N HIS A 264 31.61 1.56 -15.27
CA HIS A 264 31.50 1.34 -16.71
C HIS A 264 30.67 0.08 -16.98
N PRO A 265 29.35 0.12 -16.72
CA PRO A 265 28.49 -1.04 -16.93
C PRO A 265 28.34 -1.34 -18.42
N ARG A 266 28.30 -2.64 -18.73
CA ARG A 266 27.88 -3.17 -20.02
C ARG A 266 26.61 -3.99 -19.82
N LEU A 267 25.80 -4.14 -20.87
CA LEU A 267 24.52 -4.85 -20.77
C LEU A 267 24.70 -6.30 -20.26
N GLU A 268 25.80 -6.95 -20.66
CA GLU A 268 26.22 -8.28 -20.21
C GLU A 268 26.51 -8.38 -18.70
N ASP A 269 26.76 -7.25 -18.04
CA ASP A 269 26.99 -7.20 -16.59
C ASP A 269 25.66 -7.24 -15.81
N SER A 270 24.50 -7.19 -16.50
CA SER A 270 23.18 -7.27 -15.85
C SER A 270 22.95 -8.61 -15.15
N GLY A 271 22.63 -8.55 -13.87
CA GLY A 271 22.48 -9.70 -12.97
C GLY A 271 23.73 -10.05 -12.17
N ARG A 272 24.79 -9.23 -12.22
CA ARG A 272 25.94 -9.35 -11.30
C ARG A 272 25.63 -8.92 -9.87
N SER A 273 24.60 -8.09 -9.69
CA SER A 273 23.96 -7.81 -8.41
C SER A 273 22.44 -7.93 -8.54
N LYS A 274 21.74 -7.89 -7.41
CA LYS A 274 20.27 -7.89 -7.39
C LYS A 274 19.77 -6.57 -7.96
N TRP A 275 18.78 -6.60 -8.84
CA TRP A 275 18.05 -5.39 -9.22
C TRP A 275 17.09 -5.00 -8.08
N TYR A 276 17.42 -3.92 -7.38
CA TYR A 276 16.73 -3.52 -6.17
C TYR A 276 15.30 -3.04 -6.45
N ARG A 277 14.37 -3.51 -5.62
CA ARG A 277 12.98 -3.07 -5.66
C ARG A 277 12.82 -1.71 -4.98
N VAL A 278 11.84 -0.96 -5.46
CA VAL A 278 11.44 0.32 -4.87
C VAL A 278 11.00 0.10 -3.41
N PRO A 279 11.56 0.83 -2.44
CA PRO A 279 11.12 0.74 -1.05
C PRO A 279 9.66 1.20 -0.91
N ASN A 280 8.91 0.56 -0.01
CA ASN A 280 7.53 0.93 0.29
C ASN A 280 7.47 2.23 1.12
N CYS A 281 6.27 2.80 1.26
CA CYS A 281 6.06 4.06 2.00
C CYS A 281 6.53 3.98 3.46
N GLN A 282 6.40 2.82 4.12
CA GLN A 282 6.84 2.64 5.50
C GLN A 282 8.37 2.75 5.62
N LYS A 283 9.12 2.09 4.73
CA LYS A 283 10.58 2.19 4.71
C LYS A 283 11.05 3.62 4.43
N ILE A 284 10.36 4.34 3.55
CA ILE A 284 10.64 5.76 3.29
C ILE A 284 10.39 6.61 4.54
N LYS A 285 9.26 6.42 5.24
CA LYS A 285 8.96 7.13 6.50
C LYS A 285 10.01 6.89 7.58
N ILE A 286 10.56 5.68 7.66
CA ILE A 286 11.59 5.33 8.65
C ILE A 286 12.96 5.92 8.27
N GLN A 287 13.40 5.75 7.02
CA GLN A 287 14.77 6.08 6.61
C GLN A 287 14.93 7.53 6.15
N ALA A 288 13.88 8.15 5.62
CA ALA A 288 13.89 9.52 5.14
C ALA A 288 12.51 10.18 5.33
N PRO A 289 12.06 10.40 6.58
CA PRO A 289 10.74 10.96 6.89
C PRO A 289 10.50 12.31 6.20
N VAL A 290 11.54 13.12 6.03
CA VAL A 290 11.52 14.43 5.36
C VAL A 290 11.05 14.37 3.89
N LEU A 291 11.14 13.20 3.24
CA LEU A 291 10.65 12.98 1.88
C LEU A 291 9.16 12.64 1.84
N CYS A 292 8.58 12.21 2.96
CA CYS A 292 7.20 11.71 3.01
C CYS A 292 6.21 12.82 3.39
N GLU A 293 5.91 13.69 2.43
CA GLU A 293 4.81 14.66 2.51
C GLU A 293 3.68 14.25 1.55
N PRO A 294 2.74 13.40 1.99
CA PRO A 294 1.72 12.86 1.10
C PRO A 294 0.70 13.93 0.72
N ASP A 295 0.37 14.02 -0.57
CA ASP A 295 -0.86 14.65 -1.04
C ASP A 295 -2.07 13.72 -0.79
N GLU A 296 -3.27 14.19 -1.12
CA GLU A 296 -4.52 13.42 -0.96
C GLU A 296 -4.42 12.04 -1.63
N ALA A 297 -3.88 12.00 -2.85
CA ALA A 297 -3.68 10.78 -3.61
C ALA A 297 -2.67 9.81 -2.94
N CYS A 298 -1.56 10.33 -2.43
CA CYS A 298 -0.46 9.61 -1.81
C CYS A 298 -0.87 9.03 -0.45
N SER A 299 -1.75 9.72 0.28
CA SER A 299 -2.24 9.26 1.59
C SER A 299 -2.94 7.89 1.54
N GLN A 300 -3.49 7.52 0.37
CA GLN A 300 -4.26 6.30 0.14
C GLN A 300 -3.46 5.14 -0.47
N ILE A 301 -2.13 5.25 -0.54
CA ILE A 301 -1.27 4.23 -1.17
C ILE A 301 -0.07 3.87 -0.29
N LYS A 302 0.43 2.66 -0.48
CA LYS A 302 1.56 2.11 0.30
C LYS A 302 2.87 2.01 -0.49
N ASN A 303 2.88 2.34 -1.79
CA ASN A 303 4.06 2.26 -2.63
C ASN A 303 4.15 3.40 -3.66
N PRO A 304 5.33 4.04 -3.85
CA PRO A 304 5.53 5.09 -4.84
C PRO A 304 5.18 4.70 -6.28
N LEU A 305 5.44 3.44 -6.69
CA LEU A 305 5.09 2.96 -8.03
C LEU A 305 3.57 2.94 -8.23
N THR A 306 2.81 2.54 -7.21
CA THR A 306 1.35 2.54 -7.26
C THR A 306 0.82 3.95 -7.50
N TYR A 307 1.41 4.98 -6.87
CA TYR A 307 1.07 6.38 -7.15
C TYR A 307 1.20 6.69 -8.64
N TYR A 308 2.40 6.45 -9.16
CA TYR A 308 2.79 6.85 -10.50
C TYR A 308 1.90 6.15 -11.53
N TYR A 309 1.73 4.84 -11.40
CA TYR A 309 0.90 4.08 -12.31
C TYR A 309 -0.59 4.43 -12.22
N ARG A 310 -1.10 4.80 -11.03
CA ARG A 310 -2.46 5.30 -10.89
C ARG A 310 -2.63 6.65 -11.62
N LYS A 311 -1.69 7.59 -11.44
CA LYS A 311 -1.69 8.88 -12.14
C LYS A 311 -1.58 8.72 -13.67
N LEU A 312 -0.73 7.80 -14.13
CA LEU A 312 -0.64 7.44 -15.55
C LEU A 312 -1.99 6.96 -16.11
N ALA A 313 -2.74 6.17 -15.34
CA ALA A 313 -4.05 5.66 -15.74
C ALA A 313 -5.13 6.76 -15.74
N GLU A 314 -5.18 7.59 -14.69
CA GLU A 314 -6.11 8.73 -14.56
C GLU A 314 -6.02 9.66 -15.78
N GLU A 315 -4.81 10.05 -16.17
CA GLU A 315 -4.60 10.95 -17.30
C GLU A 315 -4.98 10.31 -18.64
N ARG A 316 -4.70 9.01 -18.84
CA ARG A 316 -5.14 8.28 -20.06
C ARG A 316 -6.66 8.28 -20.19
N HIS A 317 -7.38 8.10 -19.09
CA HIS A 317 -8.83 8.16 -19.08
C HIS A 317 -9.36 9.57 -19.37
N ALA A 318 -8.68 10.62 -18.87
CA ALA A 318 -9.03 12.01 -19.19
C ALA A 318 -8.86 12.32 -20.69
N VAL A 319 -7.76 11.86 -21.31
CA VAL A 319 -7.51 12.05 -22.76
C VAL A 319 -8.53 11.28 -23.62
N GLN A 320 -8.93 10.08 -23.21
CA GLN A 320 -9.95 9.30 -23.95
C GLN A 320 -11.36 9.86 -23.80
N GLY A 321 -11.70 10.45 -22.64
CA GLY A 321 -13.00 11.08 -22.40
C GLY A 321 -13.18 12.43 -23.11
N GLY A 322 -12.10 13.17 -23.38
CA GLY A 322 -12.14 14.47 -24.07
C GLY A 322 -12.39 14.41 -25.58
N ASN A 323 -12.34 13.22 -26.20
CA ASN A 323 -12.37 13.07 -27.66
C ASN A 323 -13.77 12.75 -28.23
N THR A 324 -14.85 13.00 -27.47
CA THR A 324 -16.24 12.77 -27.90
C THR A 324 -17.07 14.05 -28.09
N GLY A 325 -16.45 15.23 -28.03
CA GLY A 325 -17.12 16.54 -28.10
C GLY A 325 -16.82 17.38 -29.34
N GLY A 326 -16.63 16.75 -30.51
CA GLY A 326 -16.32 17.50 -31.74
C GLY A 326 -16.55 16.69 -33.01
N ALA A 327 -17.81 16.56 -33.42
CA ALA A 327 -18.24 16.33 -34.79
C ALA A 327 -19.65 16.90 -34.95
#